data_AF-A0A5C3KLJ7-F1
#
_entry.id   AF-A0A5C3KLJ7-F1
#
_cell.length_a   1.000
_cell.length_b   1.000
_cell.length_c   1.000
_cell.angle_alpha   90.00
_cell.angle_beta   90.00
_cell.angle_gamma   90.00
#
_symmetry.space_group_name_H-M   'P 1'
#
loop_
_entity.id
_entity.type
_entity.pdbx_description
1 polymer ?
#
loop_
_entity_poly.entity_id
_entity_poly.type
_entity_poly.pdbx_seq_one_letter_code
_entity_poly.pdbx_strand_id
1 'polypeptide(L)'
;MVQGNLANPMVRKTNFSAIDTTSIMMYFMPAEMNIERIEIKPNSKLSPLDKPFAFLNYPFLESTASIDPTVNVPSSNATIGIEGEFKDAILSEFNEGDWDGLTDEFTRWSLNEKAKAVAAKIHAERENAKVEAPSVEGGQAVLA
;
A
#
# COMPACT_ATOMS: atom_id res chain seq x y z
N MET A 1 23.40 15.21 11.27
CA MET A 1 22.04 14.66 11.42
C MET A 1 21.13 15.46 10.50
N VAL A 2 20.87 14.95 9.29
CA VAL A 2 19.98 15.60 8.33
C VAL A 2 18.56 15.26 8.76
N GLN A 3 17.86 16.21 9.37
CA GLN A 3 16.40 16.16 9.46
C GLN A 3 15.89 16.13 8.03
N GLY A 4 15.49 14.94 7.58
CA GLY A 4 14.80 14.76 6.31
C GLY A 4 13.57 15.65 6.34
N ASN A 5 13.58 16.67 5.51
CA ASN A 5 12.49 17.61 5.37
C ASN A 5 11.30 16.81 4.80
N LEU A 6 10.39 16.34 5.66
CA LEU A 6 9.16 15.64 5.30
C LEU A 6 8.23 16.52 4.44
N ALA A 7 8.56 17.80 4.28
CA ALA A 7 7.89 18.77 3.42
C ALA A 7 8.17 18.62 1.91
N ASN A 8 8.56 17.43 1.40
CA ASN A 8 8.56 17.20 -0.04
C ASN A 8 7.19 16.60 -0.46
N PRO A 9 6.27 17.39 -1.04
CA PRO A 9 4.92 16.93 -1.37
C PRO A 9 4.89 15.83 -2.44
N MET A 10 6.02 15.50 -3.06
CA MET A 10 6.10 14.40 -4.04
C MET A 10 6.14 13.00 -3.42
N VAL A 11 6.56 12.83 -2.17
CA VAL A 11 6.69 11.48 -1.56
C VAL A 11 5.33 10.89 -1.14
N ARG A 12 4.29 11.74 -1.04
CA ARG A 12 2.93 11.34 -0.60
C ARG A 12 2.11 10.58 -1.65
N LYS A 13 2.53 10.51 -2.92
CA LYS A 13 1.64 10.12 -4.04
C LYS A 13 1.66 8.64 -4.43
N THR A 14 2.38 7.78 -3.71
CA THR A 14 2.49 6.34 -4.03
C THR A 14 2.06 5.45 -2.84
N ASN A 15 0.91 5.76 -2.24
CA ASN A 15 0.38 5.13 -1.03
C ASN A 15 -0.37 3.80 -1.25
N PHE A 16 -0.25 3.14 -2.41
CA PHE A 16 -0.80 1.80 -2.57
C PHE A 16 -0.04 0.80 -1.68
N SER A 17 -0.76 0.03 -0.86
CA SER A 17 -0.20 -1.01 0.02
C SER A 17 0.15 -2.29 -0.76
N ALA A 18 -0.53 -2.54 -1.89
CA ALA A 18 -0.30 -3.65 -2.80
C ALA A 18 -0.50 -3.22 -4.26
N ILE A 19 -0.02 -4.05 -5.21
CA ILE A 19 -0.22 -3.80 -6.64
C ILE A 19 -1.68 -4.08 -7.04
N ASP A 20 -2.33 -3.10 -7.68
CA ASP A 20 -3.67 -3.27 -8.27
C ASP A 20 -3.56 -3.45 -9.79
N THR A 21 -3.81 -4.66 -10.28
CA THR A 21 -3.74 -4.98 -11.71
C THR A 21 -4.88 -4.37 -12.53
N THR A 22 -5.96 -3.95 -11.87
CA THR A 22 -7.14 -3.37 -12.50
C THR A 22 -7.16 -1.84 -12.45
N SER A 23 -6.17 -1.23 -11.80
CA SER A 23 -6.04 0.22 -11.69
C SER A 23 -5.89 0.88 -13.05
N ILE A 24 -6.53 2.03 -13.23
CA ILE A 24 -6.33 2.89 -14.41
C ILE A 24 -4.89 3.39 -14.51
N MET A 25 -4.16 3.41 -13.40
CA MET A 25 -2.76 3.82 -13.30
C MET A 25 -1.78 2.69 -13.66
N MET A 26 -2.27 1.54 -14.12
CA MET A 26 -1.41 0.45 -14.61
C MET A 26 -0.57 0.94 -15.80
N TYR A 27 0.73 0.69 -15.73
CA TYR A 27 1.64 1.06 -16.81
C TYR A 27 1.38 0.18 -18.04
N PHE A 28 1.01 0.81 -19.15
CA PHE A 28 0.83 0.11 -20.42
C PHE A 28 2.19 -0.17 -21.06
N MET A 29 2.39 -1.38 -21.57
CA MET A 29 3.64 -1.78 -22.21
C MET A 29 3.34 -2.66 -23.42
N PRO A 30 3.70 -2.23 -24.64
CA PRO A 30 3.64 -3.07 -25.82
C PRO A 30 4.58 -4.27 -25.68
N ALA A 31 4.23 -5.40 -26.32
CA ALA A 31 5.02 -6.63 -26.25
C ALA A 31 6.47 -6.42 -26.76
N GLU A 32 6.68 -5.46 -27.65
CA GLU A 32 7.99 -5.12 -28.23
C GLU A 32 8.93 -4.46 -27.22
N MET A 33 8.40 -3.94 -26.12
CA MET A 33 9.16 -3.23 -25.08
C MET A 33 9.41 -4.08 -23.83
N ASN A 34 8.98 -5.35 -23.83
CA ASN A 34 9.17 -6.30 -22.73
C ASN A 34 9.99 -7.52 -23.16
N ILE A 35 10.94 -7.95 -22.32
CA ILE A 35 11.73 -9.19 -22.50
C ILE A 35 10.80 -10.41 -22.60
N GLU A 36 9.72 -10.43 -21.82
CA GLU A 36 8.76 -11.53 -21.77
C GLU A 36 7.76 -11.51 -22.94
N ARG A 37 7.80 -10.46 -23.79
CA ARG A 37 6.87 -10.25 -24.93
C ARG A 37 5.39 -10.32 -24.56
N ILE A 38 5.07 -9.92 -23.33
CA ILE A 38 3.69 -9.82 -22.86
C ILE A 38 3.20 -8.39 -23.07
N GLU A 39 2.05 -8.27 -23.73
CA GLU A 39 1.34 -7.00 -23.88
C GLU A 39 0.58 -6.69 -22.58
N ILE A 40 0.91 -5.56 -21.95
CA ILE A 40 0.14 -5.01 -20.84
C ILE A 40 -0.81 -3.96 -21.40
N LYS A 41 -2.09 -4.31 -21.47
CA LYS A 41 -3.14 -3.45 -22.04
C LYS A 41 -3.50 -2.31 -21.08
N PRO A 42 -3.84 -1.12 -21.60
CA PRO A 42 -4.31 -0.02 -20.78
C PRO A 42 -5.68 -0.34 -20.19
N ASN A 43 -5.87 -0.02 -18.91
CA ASN A 43 -7.18 -0.04 -18.27
C ASN A 43 -7.91 1.27 -18.59
N SER A 44 -9.16 1.20 -19.03
CA SER A 44 -9.95 2.38 -19.44
C SER A 44 -11.04 2.77 -18.43
N LYS A 45 -11.04 2.12 -17.26
CA LYS A 45 -12.02 2.33 -16.19
C LYS A 45 -11.28 2.44 -14.87
N LEU A 46 -11.80 3.26 -13.97
CA LEU A 46 -11.32 3.35 -12.59
C LEU A 46 -11.60 2.02 -11.87
N SER A 47 -10.58 1.47 -11.22
CA SER A 47 -10.77 0.31 -10.36
C SER A 47 -11.59 0.65 -9.12
N PRO A 48 -12.15 -0.35 -8.42
CA PRO A 48 -12.80 -0.15 -7.14
C PRO A 48 -11.89 0.49 -6.09
N LEU A 49 -10.57 0.35 -6.20
CA LEU A 49 -9.57 0.94 -5.29
C LEU A 49 -9.15 2.34 -5.71
N ASP A 50 -9.14 2.64 -7.01
CA ASP A 50 -8.73 3.95 -7.52
C ASP A 50 -9.59 5.10 -6.97
N LYS A 51 -10.91 4.89 -6.87
CA LYS A 51 -11.83 5.94 -6.39
C LYS A 51 -11.66 6.24 -4.89
N PRO A 52 -11.69 5.26 -3.96
CA PRO A 52 -11.37 5.48 -2.55
C PRO A 52 -10.00 6.10 -2.33
N PHE A 53 -9.00 5.64 -3.09
CA PHE A 53 -7.64 6.13 -2.98
C PHE A 53 -7.53 7.60 -3.40
N ALA A 54 -8.17 7.98 -4.51
CA ALA A 54 -8.23 9.37 -4.94
C ALA A 54 -8.97 10.23 -3.90
N PHE A 55 -10.08 9.74 -3.35
CA PHE A 55 -10.86 10.47 -2.36
C PHE A 55 -10.11 10.72 -1.05
N LEU A 56 -9.37 9.74 -0.51
CA LEU A 56 -8.60 9.95 0.71
C LEU A 56 -7.39 10.88 0.52
N ASN A 57 -6.82 10.97 -0.69
CA ASN A 57 -5.75 11.93 -0.96
C ASN A 57 -6.29 13.33 -1.33
N TYR A 58 -7.52 13.40 -1.86
CA TYR A 58 -8.15 14.62 -2.36
C TYR A 58 -9.64 14.64 -1.98
N PRO A 59 -9.96 14.76 -0.69
CA PRO A 59 -11.33 14.76 -0.22
C PRO A 59 -12.08 16.01 -0.71
N PHE A 60 -13.37 15.85 -0.98
CA PHE A 60 -14.22 16.98 -1.31
C PHE A 60 -14.66 17.69 -0.01
N LEU A 61 -14.34 18.98 0.07
CA LEU A 61 -14.70 19.87 1.17
C LEU A 61 -16.22 20.03 1.34
N GLU A 62 -16.66 20.39 2.55
CA GLU A 62 -18.05 20.50 3.04
C GLU A 62 -19.07 21.21 2.12
N SER A 63 -18.63 21.94 1.09
CA SER A 63 -19.49 22.63 0.11
C SER A 63 -19.66 21.88 -1.22
N THR A 64 -18.97 20.76 -1.42
CA THR A 64 -19.04 19.93 -2.63
C THR A 64 -19.14 18.48 -2.24
N ALA A 65 -20.34 17.90 -2.30
CA ALA A 65 -20.47 16.45 -2.19
C ALA A 65 -19.84 15.79 -3.43
N SER A 66 -19.23 14.62 -3.25
CA SER A 66 -18.86 13.76 -4.38
C SER A 66 -20.09 13.51 -5.24
N ILE A 67 -19.93 13.59 -6.57
CA ILE A 67 -20.98 13.24 -7.55
C ILE A 67 -21.39 11.77 -7.37
N ASP A 68 -20.46 10.93 -6.88
CA ASP A 68 -20.70 9.55 -6.53
C ASP A 68 -20.92 9.42 -5.00
N PRO A 69 -22.16 9.20 -4.53
CA PRO A 69 -22.45 9.13 -3.09
C PRO A 69 -21.87 7.88 -2.42
N THR A 70 -21.43 6.91 -3.23
CA THR A 70 -20.76 5.69 -2.74
C THR A 70 -19.31 5.93 -2.35
N VAL A 71 -18.75 7.11 -2.63
CA VAL A 71 -17.38 7.49 -2.29
C VAL A 71 -17.42 8.50 -1.14
N ASN A 72 -17.26 7.99 0.08
CA ASN A 72 -17.17 8.75 1.32
C ASN A 72 -16.12 8.12 2.25
N VAL A 73 -15.77 8.75 3.37
CA VAL A 73 -14.73 8.23 4.28
C VAL A 73 -15.05 6.81 4.77
N PRO A 74 -16.26 6.50 5.30
CA PRO A 74 -16.58 5.15 5.78
C PRO A 74 -16.45 4.05 4.71
N SER A 75 -17.01 4.29 3.52
CA SER A 75 -16.94 3.35 2.38
C SER A 75 -15.52 3.20 1.84
N SER A 76 -14.75 4.29 1.82
CA SER A 76 -13.36 4.28 1.35
C SER A 76 -12.47 3.47 2.29
N ASN A 77 -12.61 3.68 3.61
CA ASN A 77 -11.90 2.91 4.62
C ASN A 77 -12.23 1.41 4.53
N ALA A 78 -13.52 1.08 4.36
CA ALA A 78 -13.95 -0.31 4.19
C ALA A 78 -13.41 -0.97 2.91
N THR A 79 -13.35 -0.23 1.80
CA THR A 79 -12.88 -0.75 0.51
C THR A 79 -11.35 -0.96 0.50
N ILE A 80 -10.61 -0.08 1.17
CA ILE A 80 -9.15 -0.18 1.28
C ILE A 80 -8.71 -1.17 2.37
N GLY A 81 -9.59 -1.48 3.33
CA GLY A 81 -9.27 -2.33 4.48
C GLY A 81 -8.57 -1.58 5.61
N ILE A 82 -8.87 -0.29 5.76
CA ILE A 82 -8.37 0.52 6.88
C ILE A 82 -9.21 0.19 8.12
N GLU A 83 -8.56 -0.37 9.13
CA GLU A 83 -9.19 -0.81 10.38
C GLU A 83 -8.49 -0.22 11.61
N GLY A 84 -9.16 -0.33 12.76
CA GLY A 84 -8.61 0.08 14.06
C GLY A 84 -8.37 1.59 14.19
N GLU A 85 -7.30 1.95 14.90
CA GLU A 85 -7.00 3.35 15.25
C GLU A 85 -6.91 4.29 14.04
N PHE A 86 -6.44 3.79 12.89
CA PHE A 86 -6.29 4.59 11.68
C PHE A 86 -7.64 4.98 11.07
N LYS A 87 -8.63 4.08 11.15
CA LYS A 87 -9.98 4.35 10.67
C LYS A 87 -10.62 5.49 11.47
N ASP A 88 -10.47 5.43 12.78
CA ASP A 88 -11.06 6.41 13.69
C ASP A 88 -10.33 7.77 13.57
N ALA A 89 -9.01 7.76 13.44
CA ALA A 89 -8.20 8.97 13.21
C ALA A 89 -8.57 9.66 11.89
N ILE A 90 -8.59 8.94 10.76
CA ILE A 90 -8.96 9.49 9.44
C ILE A 90 -10.37 10.09 9.47
N LEU A 91 -11.30 9.47 10.19
CA LEU A 91 -12.65 9.99 10.34
C LEU A 91 -12.71 11.26 11.21
N SER A 92 -11.88 11.35 12.26
CA SER A 92 -11.78 12.56 13.09
C SER A 92 -11.25 13.74 12.27
N GLU A 93 -10.12 13.56 11.59
CA GLU A 93 -9.48 14.60 10.76
C GLU A 93 -10.42 15.09 9.65
N PHE A 94 -11.17 14.16 9.03
CA PHE A 94 -12.19 14.53 8.04
C PHE A 94 -13.29 15.41 8.61
N ASN A 95 -13.80 15.08 9.81
CA ASN A 95 -14.88 15.83 10.46
C ASN A 95 -14.39 17.18 11.00
N GLU A 96 -13.12 17.29 11.35
CA GLU A 96 -12.46 18.54 11.77
C GLU A 96 -12.10 19.43 10.58
N GLY A 97 -12.15 18.89 9.36
CA GLY A 97 -11.78 19.59 8.13
C GLY A 97 -10.26 19.73 7.96
N ASP A 98 -9.46 18.93 8.66
CA ASP A 98 -8.00 18.88 8.52
C ASP A 98 -7.59 17.88 7.43
N TRP A 99 -7.27 18.42 6.26
CA TRP A 99 -6.88 17.64 5.08
C TRP A 99 -5.46 17.13 5.14
N ASP A 100 -4.57 17.92 5.73
CA ASP A 100 -3.18 17.54 5.87
C ASP A 100 -3.07 16.42 6.91
N GLY A 101 -3.80 16.53 8.03
CA GLY A 101 -3.93 15.49 9.04
C GLY A 101 -4.50 14.19 8.47
N LEU A 102 -5.61 14.25 7.72
CA LEU A 102 -6.20 13.06 7.07
C LEU A 102 -5.20 12.36 6.14
N THR A 103 -4.51 13.13 5.29
CA THR A 103 -3.56 12.58 4.32
C THR A 103 -2.34 12.00 5.00
N ASP A 104 -1.88 12.61 6.09
CA ASP A 104 -0.75 12.15 6.87
C ASP A 104 -1.09 10.85 7.61
N GLU A 105 -2.28 10.72 8.19
CA GLU A 105 -2.77 9.49 8.80
C GLU A 105 -2.95 8.36 7.78
N PHE A 106 -3.50 8.68 6.60
CA PHE A 106 -3.60 7.70 5.51
C PHE A 106 -2.22 7.24 5.03
N THR A 107 -1.25 8.15 4.93
CA THR A 107 0.14 7.83 4.60
C THR A 107 0.78 6.95 5.68
N ARG A 108 0.54 7.27 6.97
CA ARG A 108 1.02 6.49 8.12
C ARG A 108 0.51 5.06 8.07
N TRP A 109 -0.78 4.87 7.76
CA TRP A 109 -1.37 3.54 7.59
C TRP A 109 -0.69 2.77 6.43
N SER A 110 -0.56 3.40 5.26
CA SER A 110 0.05 2.76 4.08
C SER A 110 1.49 2.30 4.35
N LEU A 111 2.28 3.12 5.05
CA LEU A 111 3.64 2.78 5.45
C LEU A 111 3.66 1.61 6.45
N ASN A 112 2.72 1.56 7.38
CA ASN A 112 2.59 0.45 8.34
C ASN A 112 2.31 -0.88 7.61
N GLU A 113 1.37 -0.89 6.66
CA GLU A 113 1.05 -2.09 5.87
C GLU A 113 2.24 -2.54 5.02
N LYS A 114 2.97 -1.61 4.40
CA LYS A 114 4.22 -1.93 3.68
C LYS A 114 5.27 -2.53 4.61
N ALA A 115 5.44 -1.98 5.81
CA ALA A 115 6.38 -2.49 6.80
C ALA A 115 6.03 -3.92 7.25
N LYS A 116 4.73 -4.21 7.47
CA LYS A 116 4.24 -5.56 7.76
C LYS A 116 4.55 -6.53 6.61
N ALA A 117 4.31 -6.12 5.37
CA ALA A 117 4.60 -6.95 4.20
C ALA A 117 6.11 -7.25 4.05
N VAL A 118 6.98 -6.28 4.32
CA VAL A 118 8.44 -6.47 4.33
C VAL A 118 8.86 -7.41 5.45
N ALA A 119 8.34 -7.23 6.67
CA ALA A 119 8.64 -8.11 7.80
C ALA A 119 8.20 -9.56 7.52
N ALA A 120 7.04 -9.76 6.89
CA ALA A 120 6.56 -11.07 6.48
C ALA A 120 7.47 -11.73 5.44
N LYS A 121 7.97 -10.97 4.44
CA LYS A 121 8.94 -11.48 3.46
C LYS A 121 10.25 -11.90 4.14
N ILE A 122 10.80 -11.07 5.01
CA ILE A 122 12.03 -11.39 5.76
C ILE A 122 11.82 -12.64 6.62
N HIS A 123 10.66 -12.79 7.26
CA HIS A 123 10.35 -13.98 8.03
C HIS A 123 10.27 -15.23 7.14
N ALA A 124 9.59 -15.14 5.99
CA ALA A 124 9.48 -16.25 5.04
C ALA A 124 10.86 -16.67 4.49
N GLU A 125 11.73 -15.71 4.15
CA GLU A 125 13.10 -15.97 3.71
C GLU A 125 13.94 -16.64 4.81
N ARG A 126 13.80 -16.22 6.07
CA ARG A 126 14.49 -16.84 7.21
C ARG A 126 14.03 -18.29 7.45
N GLU A 127 12.74 -18.56 7.32
CA GLU A 127 12.22 -19.93 7.47
C GLU A 127 12.65 -20.82 6.30
N ASN A 128 12.63 -20.33 5.06
CA ASN A 128 13.15 -21.06 3.91
C ASN A 128 14.67 -21.34 4.05
N ALA A 129 15.45 -20.38 4.52
CA ALA A 129 16.89 -20.55 4.77
C ALA A 129 17.20 -21.56 5.89
N LYS A 130 16.31 -21.72 6.89
CA LYS A 130 16.43 -22.77 7.91
C LYS A 130 16.11 -24.16 7.36
N VAL A 131 15.20 -24.26 6.38
CA VAL A 131 14.86 -25.52 5.73
C VAL A 131 15.96 -25.96 4.74
N GLU A 132 16.68 -25.01 4.13
CA GLU A 132 17.80 -25.29 3.22
C GLU A 132 19.15 -25.49 3.92
N ALA A 133 19.27 -25.21 5.23
CA ALA A 133 20.48 -25.53 5.99
C ALA A 133 20.53 -27.06 6.25
N PRO A 134 21.47 -27.81 5.65
CA PRO A 134 21.55 -29.25 5.89
C PRO A 134 21.90 -29.50 7.36
N SER A 135 21.10 -30.37 7.99
CA SER A 135 21.39 -30.97 9.28
C SER A 135 22.72 -31.72 9.22
N VAL A 136 23.81 -31.08 9.64
CA VAL A 136 25.05 -31.79 9.96
C VAL A 136 25.07 -32.02 11.46
N GLU A 137 24.33 -33.03 11.91
CA GLU A 137 24.52 -33.62 13.23
C GLU A 137 24.62 -35.15 13.11
N GLY A 138 25.69 -35.70 13.69
CA GLY A 138 25.70 -37.05 14.24
C GLY A 138 26.73 -38.01 13.64
N GLY A 139 27.90 -38.09 14.26
CA GLY A 139 28.87 -39.17 13.98
C GLY A 139 30.17 -39.08 14.78
N GLN A 140 30.08 -39.15 16.11
CA GLN A 140 31.24 -39.51 16.94
C GLN A 140 31.60 -40.99 16.78
N ALA A 141 32.86 -41.31 17.10
CA ALA A 141 33.51 -42.62 17.30
C ALA A 141 34.35 -43.12 16.10
N VAL A 142 35.56 -43.69 16.23
CA VAL A 142 36.20 -44.44 17.33
C VAL A 142 37.74 -44.27 17.22
N LEU A 143 38.42 -44.32 18.38
CA LEU A 143 39.85 -44.58 18.55
C LEU A 143 40.35 -45.80 17.75
N ALA A 144 41.46 -45.68 17.04
CA ALA A 144 42.47 -46.75 16.85
C ALA A 144 43.77 -46.14 16.32
#